data_AF-A0A6L9J120-F1
#
_entry.id   AF-A0A6L9J120-F1
#
_cell.length_a   1.000
_cell.length_b   1.000
_cell.length_c   1.000
_cell.angle_alpha   90.00
_cell.angle_beta   90.00
_cell.angle_gamma   90.00
#
_symmetry.space_group_name_H-M   'P 1'
#
loop_
_entity.id
_entity.type
_entity.pdbx_description
1 polymer ?
#
loop_
_entity_poly.entity_id
_entity_poly.type
_entity_poly.pdbx_seq_one_letter_code
_entity_poly.pdbx_strand_id
1 'polypeptide(L)'
;AEREQTTRSTAAMRQLAPHIEGGIVAIGNAPTALLEVLRLVEEGNLRPALVVGVPVGFVSAVESKDALLVGDVPYITAVGRKGGSTVAVAIINALLRLAGETA
;
A
#
# COMPACT_ATOMS: atom_id res chain seq x y z
N ALA A 1 -16.87 -6.41 4.62
CA ALA A 1 -16.86 -5.08 5.29
C ALA A 1 -17.91 -5.00 6.39
N GLU A 2 -19.21 -4.92 6.08
CA GLU A 2 -20.28 -4.80 7.10
C GLU A 2 -20.35 -5.99 8.06
N ARG A 3 -20.31 -7.22 7.52
CA ARG A 3 -20.29 -8.45 8.34
C ARG A 3 -19.10 -8.54 9.30
N GLU A 4 -17.98 -7.94 8.93
CA GLU A 4 -16.72 -7.97 9.69
C GLU A 4 -16.46 -6.67 10.46
N GLN A 5 -17.41 -5.72 10.44
CA GLN A 5 -17.29 -4.39 11.06
C GLN A 5 -15.96 -3.68 10.75
N THR A 6 -15.51 -3.79 9.49
CA THR A 6 -14.24 -3.23 9.03
C THR A 6 -14.43 -2.28 7.85
N THR A 7 -13.39 -1.52 7.48
CA THR A 7 -13.44 -0.62 6.33
C THR A 7 -13.54 -1.40 5.02
N ARG A 8 -14.18 -0.81 4.01
CA ARG A 8 -14.23 -1.41 2.66
C ARG A 8 -12.84 -1.69 2.10
N SER A 9 -11.90 -0.79 2.35
CA SER A 9 -10.52 -0.92 1.92
C SER A 9 -9.80 -2.11 2.58
N THR A 10 -9.97 -2.30 3.89
CA THR A 10 -9.45 -3.46 4.62
C THR A 10 -10.02 -4.77 4.05
N ALA A 11 -11.35 -4.86 3.90
CA ALA A 11 -11.99 -6.05 3.35
C ALA A 11 -11.51 -6.36 1.91
N ALA A 12 -11.30 -5.33 1.09
CA ALA A 12 -10.80 -5.50 -0.28
C ALA A 12 -9.38 -6.08 -0.30
N MET A 13 -8.47 -5.58 0.56
CA MET A 13 -7.10 -6.12 0.62
C MET A 13 -7.09 -7.60 1.03
N ARG A 14 -7.92 -7.99 2.00
CA ARG A 14 -8.08 -9.40 2.40
C ARG A 14 -8.57 -10.28 1.25
N GLN A 15 -9.63 -9.84 0.58
CA GLN A 15 -10.23 -10.61 -0.51
C GLN A 15 -9.28 -10.75 -1.71
N LEU A 16 -8.50 -9.70 -2.00
CA LEU A 16 -7.62 -9.67 -3.16
C LEU A 16 -6.22 -10.19 -2.88
N ALA A 17 -5.84 -10.49 -1.63
CA ALA A 17 -4.48 -10.93 -1.28
C ALA A 17 -3.93 -12.05 -2.19
N PRO A 18 -4.69 -13.12 -2.54
CA PRO A 18 -4.18 -14.15 -3.45
C PRO A 18 -3.86 -13.66 -4.87
N HIS A 19 -4.46 -12.55 -5.30
CA HIS A 19 -4.26 -11.94 -6.62
C HIS A 19 -3.18 -10.85 -6.61
N ILE A 20 -2.67 -10.50 -5.42
CA ILE A 20 -1.66 -9.45 -5.20
C ILE A 20 -0.27 -10.06 -4.99
N GLU A 21 -0.17 -11.35 -4.71
CA GLU A 21 1.09 -12.08 -4.50
C GLU A 21 2.11 -11.80 -5.62
N GLY A 22 3.32 -11.37 -5.26
CA GLY A 22 4.38 -10.98 -6.21
C GLY A 22 4.09 -9.71 -7.01
N GLY A 23 2.98 -9.02 -6.78
CA GLY A 23 2.55 -7.81 -7.50
C GLY A 23 2.99 -6.50 -6.83
N ILE A 24 2.57 -5.38 -7.43
CA ILE A 24 2.75 -4.02 -6.89
C ILE A 24 1.44 -3.54 -6.29
N VAL A 25 1.47 -3.14 -5.01
CA VAL A 25 0.32 -2.59 -4.30
C VAL A 25 0.43 -1.09 -4.19
N ALA A 26 -0.48 -0.35 -4.86
CA ALA A 26 -0.48 1.11 -4.83
C ALA A 26 -1.65 1.66 -3.98
N ILE A 27 -1.32 2.34 -2.89
CA ILE A 27 -2.29 2.87 -1.92
C ILE A 27 -2.08 4.38 -1.77
N GLY A 28 -2.97 5.14 -2.43
CA GLY A 28 -2.92 6.60 -2.40
C GLY A 28 -3.92 7.28 -1.44
N ASN A 29 -4.93 6.56 -0.93
CA ASN A 29 -5.99 7.16 -0.13
C ASN A 29 -6.09 6.53 1.26
N ALA A 30 -6.53 5.28 1.35
CA ALA A 30 -6.93 4.69 2.62
C ALA A 30 -5.74 4.21 3.46
N PRO A 31 -5.46 4.83 4.63
CA PRO A 31 -4.43 4.32 5.56
C PRO A 31 -4.72 2.90 6.05
N THR A 32 -6.01 2.56 6.20
CA THR A 32 -6.44 1.22 6.62
C THR A 32 -6.17 0.13 5.59
N ALA A 33 -6.08 0.46 4.29
CA ALA A 33 -5.58 -0.49 3.29
C ALA A 33 -4.10 -0.80 3.53
N LEU A 34 -3.29 0.22 3.81
CA LEU A 34 -1.86 0.06 4.01
C LEU A 34 -1.58 -0.77 5.26
N LEU A 35 -2.23 -0.47 6.37
CA LEU A 35 -2.14 -1.26 7.60
C LEU A 35 -2.55 -2.71 7.38
N GLU A 36 -3.61 -2.96 6.62
CA GLU A 36 -4.07 -4.32 6.36
C GLU A 36 -3.09 -5.10 5.48
N VAL A 37 -2.51 -4.47 4.47
CA VAL A 37 -1.47 -5.11 3.64
C VAL A 37 -0.25 -5.47 4.49
N LEU A 38 0.20 -4.56 5.37
CA LEU A 38 1.32 -4.82 6.27
C LEU A 38 1.02 -5.97 7.24
N ARG A 39 -0.19 -6.02 7.81
CA ARG A 39 -0.63 -7.13 8.66
C ARG A 39 -0.57 -8.46 7.91
N LEU A 40 -1.06 -8.50 6.66
CA LEU A 40 -1.03 -9.71 5.83
C LEU A 40 0.40 -10.14 5.48
N VAL A 41 1.30 -9.19 5.28
CA VAL A 41 2.74 -9.44 5.07
C VAL A 41 3.37 -10.04 6.32
N GLU A 42 3.15 -9.44 7.48
CA GLU A 42 3.68 -9.90 8.77
C GLU A 42 3.21 -11.33 9.10
N GLU A 43 1.96 -11.65 8.79
CA GLU A 43 1.39 -13.00 8.98
C GLU A 43 1.85 -14.02 7.92
N GLY A 44 2.60 -13.59 6.91
CA GLY A 44 3.03 -14.45 5.80
C GLY A 44 1.92 -14.83 4.82
N ASN A 45 0.77 -14.14 4.89
CA ASN A 45 -0.40 -14.36 4.03
C ASN A 45 -0.34 -13.58 2.71
N LEU A 46 0.67 -12.72 2.54
CA LEU A 46 0.90 -11.93 1.34
C LEU A 46 2.38 -11.58 1.20
N ARG A 47 2.96 -11.68 0.00
CA ARG A 47 4.31 -11.17 -0.30
C ARG A 47 4.28 -10.33 -1.59
N PRO A 48 4.01 -9.02 -1.49
CA PRO A 48 4.07 -8.12 -2.64
C PRO A 48 5.53 -7.94 -3.09
N ALA A 49 5.76 -7.72 -4.38
CA ALA A 49 7.07 -7.29 -4.88
C ALA A 49 7.40 -5.84 -4.48
N LEU A 50 6.38 -4.99 -4.32
CA LEU A 50 6.52 -3.59 -3.92
C LEU A 50 5.22 -3.05 -3.31
N VAL A 51 5.33 -2.23 -2.27
CA VAL A 51 4.23 -1.42 -1.74
C VAL A 51 4.49 0.07 -1.98
N VAL A 52 3.65 0.72 -2.80
CA VAL A 52 3.59 2.18 -2.94
C VAL A 52 2.57 2.70 -1.93
N GLY A 53 3.02 2.94 -0.70
CA GLY A 53 2.19 3.38 0.42
C GLY A 53 2.25 4.89 0.60
N VAL A 54 1.38 5.62 -0.09
CA VAL A 54 1.27 7.10 0.01
C VAL A 54 -0.14 7.57 0.37
N PRO A 55 -0.80 7.00 1.39
CA PRO A 55 -2.10 7.51 1.83
C PRO A 55 -1.97 8.96 2.34
N VAL A 56 -2.96 9.77 2.01
CA VAL A 56 -3.13 11.12 2.54
C VAL A 56 -4.16 11.09 3.65
N GLY A 57 -3.96 11.90 4.69
CA GLY A 57 -4.98 12.06 5.72
C GLY A 57 -4.44 12.63 7.01
N PHE A 58 -5.37 12.95 7.90
CA PHE A 58 -5.08 13.42 9.25
C PHE A 58 -5.26 12.32 10.30
N VAL A 59 -5.85 11.19 9.91
CA VAL A 59 -6.11 10.04 10.79
C VAL A 59 -5.34 8.86 10.23
N SER A 60 -4.46 8.25 11.03
CA SER A 60 -3.70 7.03 10.73
C SER A 60 -2.76 7.10 9.52
N ALA A 61 -2.68 8.23 8.80
CA ALA A 61 -1.82 8.35 7.62
C ALA A 61 -0.34 8.32 7.99
N VAL A 62 0.05 9.00 9.07
CA VAL A 62 1.43 9.01 9.58
C VAL A 62 1.76 7.62 10.10
N GLU A 63 0.91 7.10 10.97
CA GLU A 63 1.07 5.81 11.66
C GLU A 63 1.15 4.64 10.68
N SER A 64 0.31 4.63 9.63
CA SER A 64 0.37 3.59 8.58
C SER A 64 1.65 3.62 7.76
N LYS A 65 2.22 4.82 7.53
CA LYS A 65 3.49 4.96 6.80
C LYS A 65 4.68 4.68 7.69
N ASP A 66 4.62 5.03 8.97
CA ASP A 66 5.64 4.67 9.94
C ASP A 66 5.71 3.14 10.12
N ALA A 67 4.57 2.46 10.14
CA ALA A 67 4.52 0.99 10.11
C ALA A 67 5.17 0.41 8.84
N LEU A 68 5.00 1.07 7.69
CA LEU A 68 5.64 0.66 6.43
C LEU A 68 7.17 0.82 6.49
N LEU A 69 7.70 1.85 7.16
CA LEU A 69 9.14 2.09 7.28
C LEU A 69 9.89 0.97 8.01
N VAL A 70 9.21 0.23 8.88
CA VAL A 70 9.78 -0.87 9.66
C VAL A 70 9.29 -2.25 9.18
N GLY A 71 8.49 -2.30 8.11
CA GLY A 71 7.93 -3.52 7.57
C GLY A 71 8.91 -4.30 6.68
N ASP A 72 8.67 -5.60 6.55
CA ASP A 72 9.50 -6.52 5.75
C ASP A 72 8.98 -6.65 4.30
N VAL A 73 8.95 -5.53 3.58
CA VAL A 73 8.57 -5.48 2.16
C VAL A 73 9.23 -4.28 1.47
N PRO A 74 9.69 -4.39 0.21
CA PRO A 74 10.15 -3.23 -0.55
C PRO A 74 9.05 -2.17 -0.65
N TYR A 75 9.39 -0.90 -0.46
CA TYR A 75 8.38 0.17 -0.44
C TYR A 75 8.84 1.49 -1.05
N ILE A 76 7.84 2.31 -1.43
CA ILE A 76 7.98 3.74 -1.70
C ILE A 76 6.92 4.46 -0.88
N THR A 77 7.31 5.48 -0.12
CA THR A 77 6.40 6.27 0.71
C THR A 77 6.79 7.75 0.75
N ALA A 78 5.86 8.58 1.24
CA ALA A 78 6.07 10.00 1.52
C ALA A 78 5.72 10.26 2.99
N VAL A 79 6.74 10.42 3.84
CA VAL A 79 6.57 10.52 5.31
C VAL A 79 5.68 11.70 5.72
N GLY A 80 5.01 11.57 6.87
CA GLY A 80 4.09 12.58 7.40
C GLY A 80 2.67 12.39 6.87
N ARG A 81 1.90 13.48 6.72
CA ARG A 81 0.46 13.40 6.38
C ARG A 81 0.10 13.53 4.90
N LYS A 82 1.07 13.95 4.07
CA LYS A 82 0.86 14.19 2.64
C LYS A 82 0.90 12.87 1.85
N GLY A 83 0.19 12.83 0.73
CA GLY A 83 0.05 11.64 -0.11
C GLY A 83 -1.01 11.88 -1.17
N GLY A 84 -1.66 10.82 -1.64
CA GLY A 84 -2.79 10.91 -2.55
C GLY A 84 -2.68 9.94 -3.72
N SER A 85 -3.82 9.65 -4.34
CA SER A 85 -3.88 8.84 -5.56
C SER A 85 -3.01 9.42 -6.69
N THR A 86 -2.95 10.74 -6.83
CA THR A 86 -2.08 11.40 -7.83
C THR A 86 -0.61 11.11 -7.57
N VAL A 87 -0.19 11.06 -6.31
CA VAL A 87 1.20 10.71 -5.93
C VAL A 87 1.47 9.25 -6.25
N ALA A 88 0.55 8.34 -5.90
CA ALA A 88 0.68 6.92 -6.22
C ALA A 88 0.80 6.69 -7.73
N VAL A 89 -0.07 7.31 -8.53
CA VAL A 89 -0.04 7.23 -10.00
C VAL A 89 1.26 7.80 -10.57
N ALA A 90 1.74 8.93 -10.05
CA ALA A 90 3.01 9.51 -10.49
C ALA A 90 4.20 8.55 -10.25
N ILE A 91 4.23 7.90 -9.09
CA ILE A 91 5.25 6.88 -8.77
C ILE A 91 5.16 5.70 -9.75
N ILE A 92 3.96 5.14 -9.96
CA ILE A 92 3.78 4.00 -10.88
C ILE A 92 4.19 4.38 -12.32
N ASN A 93 3.80 5.56 -12.81
CA ASN A 93 4.19 6.02 -14.13
C ASN A 93 5.70 6.23 -14.25
N ALA A 94 6.37 6.71 -13.20
CA ALA A 94 7.82 6.82 -13.18
C ALA A 94 8.50 5.45 -13.24
N LEU A 95 8.00 4.45 -12.49
CA LEU A 95 8.49 3.08 -12.55
C LEU A 95 8.32 2.47 -13.94
N LEU A 96 7.17 2.69 -14.59
CA LEU A 96 6.93 2.22 -15.96
C LEU A 96 7.90 2.84 -16.96
N ARG A 97 8.22 4.14 -16.83
CA ARG A 97 9.21 4.80 -17.67
C ARG A 97 10.60 4.24 -17.47
N LEU A 98 11.05 4.10 -16.20
CA LEU A 98 12.36 3.52 -15.89
C LEU A 98 12.49 2.09 -16.42
N ALA A 99 11.43 1.29 -16.31
CA ALA A 99 11.41 -0.07 -16.86
C ALA A 99 11.55 -0.07 -18.40
N GLY A 100 10.90 0.87 -19.09
CA GLY A 100 11.00 1.01 -20.55
C GLY A 100 12.33 1.59 -21.04
N GLU A 101 12.99 2.44 -20.25
CA GLU A 101 14.32 3.00 -20.56
C GLU A 101 15.45 1.97 -20.34
N THR A 102 15.21 0.94 -19.53
CA THR A 102 16.18 -0.13 -19.22
C THR A 102 16.04 -1.33 -20.16
N ALA A 103 15.08 -1.31 -21.09
CA ALA A 103 14.76 -2.40 -22.02
C ALA A 103 15.40 -2.24 -23.41
#